data_AF-A0A6C0L7K5-F1
#
_entry.id   AF-A0A6C0L7K5-F1
#
_cell.length_a   1.000
_cell.length_b   1.000
_cell.length_c   1.000
_cell.angle_alpha   90.00
_cell.angle_beta   90.00
_cell.angle_gamma   90.00
#
_symmetry.space_group_name_H-M   'P 1'
#
loop_
_entity.id
_entity.type
_entity.pdbx_description
1 polymer ?
#
loop_
_entity_poly.entity_id
_entity_poly.type
_entity_poly.pdbx_seq_one_letter_code
_entity_poly.pdbx_strand_id
1 'polypeptide(L)'
;MSDEKVVITIVYHPNSLEGFRINDNILTKIGVGRLKSPGLPAGNQMYYNQVDFIRAAGRQRRFPVYSRVGETDTYMGEYSLDCIYKRHSFEGFTYFSYTLRRQVWP
;
A
#
# COMPACT_ATOMS: atom_id res chain seq x y z
N MET A 1 5.38 5.92 -22.80
CA MET A 1 5.68 5.38 -21.46
C MET A 1 5.22 3.94 -21.48
N SER A 2 6.11 2.98 -21.25
CA SER A 2 5.73 1.57 -21.17
C SER A 2 4.69 1.39 -20.06
N ASP A 3 3.63 0.63 -20.33
CA ASP A 3 2.62 0.22 -19.34
C ASP A 3 3.22 -0.81 -18.39
N GLU A 4 4.24 -0.41 -17.63
CA GLU A 4 4.84 -1.28 -16.63
C GLU A 4 3.81 -1.55 -15.54
N LYS A 5 3.47 -2.84 -15.36
CA LYS A 5 2.48 -3.28 -14.38
C LYS A 5 3.00 -2.94 -12.99
N VAL A 6 2.24 -2.14 -12.24
CA VAL A 6 2.56 -1.80 -10.85
C VAL A 6 2.42 -3.07 -10.00
N VAL A 7 3.50 -3.40 -9.30
CA VAL A 7 3.56 -4.48 -8.30
C VAL A 7 3.69 -3.87 -6.91
N ILE A 8 3.05 -4.47 -5.92
CA ILE A 8 3.12 -4.01 -4.53
C ILE A 8 3.91 -5.06 -3.72
N THR A 9 5.01 -4.64 -3.12
CA THR A 9 5.76 -5.46 -2.15
C THR A 9 5.68 -4.81 -0.79
N ILE A 10 5.27 -5.58 0.22
CA ILE A 10 5.15 -5.12 1.61
C ILE A 10 6.20 -5.83 2.44
N VAL A 11 7.00 -5.06 3.16
CA VAL A 11 7.91 -5.59 4.19
C VAL A 11 7.16 -5.58 5.51
N TYR A 12 6.89 -6.77 6.06
CA TYR A 12 6.17 -6.86 7.33
C TYR A 12 7.05 -6.38 8.48
N HIS A 13 6.50 -5.49 9.31
CA HIS A 13 7.12 -5.10 10.57
C HIS A 13 6.01 -4.80 11.61
N PRO A 14 6.10 -5.30 12.86
CA PRO A 14 5.05 -5.12 13.87
C PRO A 14 4.63 -3.67 14.12
N ASN A 15 5.59 -2.74 14.05
CA ASN A 15 5.36 -1.30 14.23
C ASN A 15 5.02 -0.53 12.94
N SER A 16 4.85 -1.22 11.80
CA SER A 16 4.44 -0.57 10.54
C SER A 16 2.94 -0.32 10.51
N LEU A 17 2.53 0.78 9.87
CA LEU A 17 1.13 1.01 9.53
C LEU A 17 0.71 0.25 8.27
N GLU A 18 1.66 -0.29 7.51
CA GLU A 18 1.40 -1.22 6.41
C GLU A 18 1.27 -2.64 6.93
N GLY A 19 0.34 -3.40 6.36
CA GLY A 19 0.19 -4.80 6.75
C GLY A 19 -1.10 -5.46 6.29
N PHE A 20 -1.08 -6.77 6.34
CA PHE A 20 -2.21 -7.65 6.05
C PHE A 20 -3.14 -7.78 7.26
N ARG A 21 -4.44 -7.91 7.00
CA ARG A 21 -5.52 -8.03 7.98
C ARG A 21 -6.59 -8.98 7.44
N ILE A 22 -7.36 -9.58 8.35
CA ILE A 22 -8.48 -10.48 8.04
C ILE A 22 -8.02 -11.66 7.14
N ASN A 23 -7.17 -12.54 7.69
CA ASN A 23 -6.62 -13.71 7.00
C ASN A 23 -6.02 -13.36 5.62
N ASP A 24 -5.19 -12.31 5.60
CA ASP A 24 -4.55 -11.77 4.38
C ASP A 24 -5.50 -11.37 3.26
N ASN A 25 -6.78 -11.08 3.55
CA ASN A 25 -7.71 -10.60 2.52
C ASN A 25 -7.72 -9.09 2.37
N ILE A 26 -7.23 -8.37 3.37
CA ILE A 26 -7.14 -6.90 3.34
C ILE A 26 -5.69 -6.51 3.54
N LEU A 27 -5.15 -5.71 2.62
CA LEU A 27 -3.86 -5.06 2.76
C LEU A 27 -4.06 -3.58 3.04
N THR A 28 -3.33 -3.07 4.03
CA THR A 28 -3.17 -1.63 4.26
C THR A 28 -1.85 -1.21 3.69
N LYS A 29 -1.89 -0.25 2.76
CA LYS A 29 -0.70 0.36 2.18
C LYS A 29 -0.64 1.83 2.56
N ILE A 30 0.53 2.36 2.89
CA ILE A 30 0.74 3.78 3.16
C ILE A 30 1.15 4.52 1.87
N GLY A 31 0.68 5.75 1.77
CA GLY A 31 1.01 6.73 0.74
C GLY A 31 2.51 6.94 0.58
N VAL A 32 2.91 7.34 -0.62
CA VAL A 32 4.29 7.76 -0.88
C VAL A 32 4.55 9.10 -0.21
N GLY A 33 5.76 9.27 0.32
CA GLY A 33 6.17 10.48 1.02
C GLY A 33 7.31 10.19 1.98
N ARG A 34 7.61 11.14 2.87
CA ARG A 34 8.65 10.95 3.89
C ARG A 34 8.17 9.97 4.95
N LEU A 35 8.80 8.80 5.02
CA LEU A 35 8.55 7.77 6.01
C LEU A 35 9.81 7.56 6.87
N LYS A 36 9.63 7.29 8.16
CA LYS A 36 10.66 6.74 9.04
C LYS A 36 10.47 5.23 9.15
N SER A 37 11.58 4.50 9.27
CA SER A 37 11.49 3.05 9.46
C SER A 37 10.80 2.75 10.79
N PRO A 38 9.84 1.79 10.83
CA PRO A 38 9.36 0.96 9.73
C PRO A 38 8.00 1.46 9.22
N GLY A 39 7.98 2.23 8.13
CA GLY A 39 6.73 2.62 7.45
C GLY A 39 5.86 3.66 8.16
N LEU A 40 6.40 4.40 9.13
CA LEU A 40 5.68 5.46 9.83
C LEU A 40 5.83 6.80 9.11
N PRO A 41 4.81 7.67 9.04
CA PRO A 41 4.95 9.02 8.50
C PRO A 41 5.99 9.83 9.28
N ALA A 42 6.89 10.50 8.56
CA ALA A 42 7.93 11.39 9.12
C ALA A 42 7.81 12.82 8.57
N GLY A 43 6.64 13.17 8.04
CA GLY A 43 6.31 14.47 7.48
C GLY A 43 4.94 14.43 6.80
N ASN A 44 4.38 15.61 6.53
CA ASN A 44 3.11 15.72 5.82
C ASN A 44 3.26 15.19 4.38
N GLN A 45 2.46 14.19 4.04
CA GLN A 45 2.34 13.72 2.67
C GLN A 45 1.43 14.65 1.87
N MET A 46 1.77 14.83 0.61
CA MET A 46 1.02 15.67 -0.32
C MET A 46 0.18 14.80 -1.26
N TYR A 47 -1.05 15.26 -1.56
CA TYR A 47 -1.99 14.52 -2.41
C TYR A 47 -1.45 14.31 -3.83
N TYR A 48 -0.78 15.31 -4.42
CA TYR A 48 -0.29 15.21 -5.80
C TYR A 48 0.72 14.08 -6.00
N ASN A 49 1.49 13.71 -4.96
CA ASN A 49 2.40 12.56 -5.01
C ASN A 49 1.66 11.22 -5.04
N GLN A 50 0.39 11.18 -4.67
CA GLN A 50 -0.43 9.96 -4.65
C GLN A 50 -1.07 9.66 -6.00
N VAL A 51 -1.13 10.65 -6.89
CA VAL A 51 -1.92 10.61 -8.13
C VAL A 51 -1.50 9.45 -9.03
N ASP A 52 -0.22 9.11 -9.08
CA ASP A 52 0.25 8.02 -9.94
C ASP A 52 -0.27 6.65 -9.48
N PHE A 53 -0.25 6.38 -8.18
CA PHE A 53 -0.84 5.14 -7.64
C PHE A 53 -2.35 5.10 -7.85
N ILE A 54 -3.04 6.23 -7.67
CA ILE A 54 -4.49 6.33 -7.89
C ILE A 54 -4.85 6.08 -9.37
N ARG A 55 -4.07 6.66 -10.29
CA ARG A 55 -4.23 6.42 -11.74
C ARG A 55 -3.92 4.97 -12.10
N ALA A 56 -2.87 4.39 -11.53
CA ALA A 56 -2.56 2.98 -11.72
C ALA A 56 -3.71 2.08 -11.23
N ALA A 57 -4.34 2.41 -10.09
CA ALA A 57 -5.50 1.68 -9.58
C ALA A 57 -6.69 1.73 -10.53
N GLY A 58 -6.94 2.88 -11.15
CA GLY A 58 -8.00 3.02 -12.16
C GLY A 58 -7.73 2.22 -13.45
N ARG A 59 -6.46 2.17 -13.91
CA ARG A 59 -6.07 1.50 -15.16
C ARG A 59 -5.88 -0.01 -14.99
N GLN A 60 -5.02 -0.41 -14.05
CA GLN A 60 -4.61 -1.79 -13.87
C GLN A 60 -5.69 -2.62 -13.14
N ARG A 61 -6.49 -1.98 -12.28
CA ARG A 61 -7.56 -2.57 -11.43
C ARG A 61 -7.09 -3.60 -10.40
N ARG A 62 -6.10 -4.43 -10.72
CA ARG A 62 -5.58 -5.54 -9.90
C ARG A 62 -4.06 -5.50 -9.81
N PHE A 63 -3.55 -5.43 -8.60
CA PHE A 63 -2.14 -5.39 -8.28
C PHE A 63 -1.67 -6.74 -7.77
N PRO A 64 -0.60 -7.33 -8.36
CA PRO A 64 0.11 -8.44 -7.73
C PRO A 64 0.71 -7.92 -6.43
N VAL A 65 0.45 -8.63 -5.33
CA VAL A 65 0.97 -8.29 -4.00
C VAL A 65 1.94 -9.38 -3.53
N TYR A 66 3.09 -8.95 -3.01
CA TYR A 66 4.09 -9.81 -2.41
C TYR A 66 4.35 -9.38 -0.95
N SER A 67 4.55 -10.36 -0.07
CA SER A 67 5.07 -10.13 1.27
C SER A 67 6.56 -10.47 1.29
N ARG A 68 7.40 -9.55 1.75
CA ARG A 68 8.84 -9.73 1.87
C ARG A 68 9.25 -10.02 3.31
N VAL A 69 9.97 -11.11 3.52
CA VAL A 69 10.62 -11.46 4.80
C VAL A 69 12.10 -11.74 4.52
N GLY A 70 12.98 -10.87 5.01
CA GLY A 70 14.38 -10.88 4.63
C GLY A 70 14.53 -10.65 3.13
N GLU A 71 15.12 -11.62 2.41
CA GLU A 71 15.30 -11.59 0.96
C GLU A 71 14.24 -12.40 0.19
N THR A 72 13.29 -13.02 0.88
CA THR A 72 12.26 -13.87 0.26
C THR A 72 10.97 -13.11 0.02
N ASP A 73 10.47 -13.15 -1.22
CA ASP A 73 9.17 -12.61 -1.62
C ASP A 73 8.14 -13.73 -1.79
N THR A 74 7.07 -13.69 -0.99
CA THR A 74 5.95 -14.63 -1.08
C THR A 74 4.79 -13.96 -1.79
N TYR A 75 4.27 -14.58 -2.85
CA TYR A 75 3.10 -14.07 -3.58
C TYR A 75 1.82 -14.23 -2.76
N MET A 76 1.12 -13.12 -2.52
CA MET A 76 -0.08 -13.06 -1.69
C MET A 76 -1.38 -13.02 -2.52
N GLY A 77 -1.28 -12.95 -3.85
CA GLY A 77 -2.43 -12.85 -4.75
C GLY A 77 -2.59 -11.47 -5.39
N GLU A 78 -3.69 -11.31 -6.14
CA GLU A 78 -4.05 -10.03 -6.75
C GLU A 78 -5.00 -9.24 -5.85
N TYR A 79 -4.79 -7.93 -5.73
CA TYR A 79 -5.59 -7.04 -4.88
C TYR A 79 -6.09 -5.85 -5.69
N SER A 80 -7.29 -5.37 -5.40
CA SER A 80 -7.81 -4.11 -5.96
C SER A 80 -7.87 -3.04 -4.88
N LEU A 81 -7.75 -1.77 -5.30
CA LEU A 81 -7.98 -0.65 -4.40
C LEU A 81 -9.46 -0.63 -4.00
N ASP A 82 -9.73 -0.66 -2.70
CA ASP A 82 -11.07 -0.58 -2.11
C ASP A 82 -11.37 0.85 -1.65
N CYS A 83 -10.47 1.43 -0.85
CA CYS A 83 -10.67 2.75 -0.26
C CYS A 83 -9.36 3.53 -0.13
N ILE A 84 -9.48 4.86 -0.15
CA ILE A 84 -8.39 5.81 0.14
C ILE A 84 -8.80 6.66 1.34
N TYR A 85 -7.92 6.79 2.32
CA TYR A 85 -8.12 7.64 3.49
C TYR A 85 -6.98 8.65 3.63
N LYS A 86 -7.32 9.90 3.93
CA LYS A 86 -6.39 10.88 4.49
C LYS A 86 -6.46 10.79 6.02
N ARG A 87 -5.33 10.60 6.69
CA ARG A 87 -5.21 10.37 8.14
C ARG A 87 -4.14 11.26 8.75
N HIS A 88 -4.10 11.32 10.07
CA HIS A 88 -3.05 11.97 10.85
C HIS A 88 -2.30 10.93 11.68
N SER A 89 -0.97 11.00 11.70
CA SER A 89 -0.15 10.19 12.58
C SER A 89 -0.27 10.69 14.03
N PHE A 90 0.25 9.92 14.99
CA PHE A 90 0.34 10.37 16.38
C PHE A 90 1.11 11.69 16.52
N GLU A 91 2.13 11.90 15.68
CA GLU A 91 2.95 13.12 15.63
C GLU A 91 2.28 14.27 14.85
N GLY A 92 1.02 14.10 14.42
CA GLY A 92 0.26 15.12 13.70
C GLY A 92 0.52 15.21 12.20
N PHE A 93 1.36 14.33 11.63
CA PHE A 93 1.63 14.35 10.20
C PHE A 93 0.46 13.80 9.38
N THR A 94 0.01 14.55 8.39
CA THR A 94 -0.91 14.07 7.36
C THR A 94 -0.26 12.93 6.57
N TYR A 95 -0.97 11.82 6.40
CA TYR A 95 -0.58 10.72 5.52
C TYR A 95 -1.79 10.10 4.81
N PHE A 96 -1.53 9.40 3.72
CA PHE A 96 -2.54 8.66 2.98
C PHE A 96 -2.45 7.17 3.29
N SER A 97 -3.60 6.50 3.40
CA SER A 97 -3.71 5.06 3.62
C SER A 97 -4.67 4.48 2.59
N TYR A 98 -4.21 3.44 1.91
CA TYR A 98 -4.98 2.67 0.95
C TYR A 98 -5.39 1.35 1.56
N THR A 99 -6.67 1.04 1.47
CA THR A 99 -7.18 -0.30 1.75
C THR A 99 -7.30 -1.03 0.43
N LEU A 100 -6.60 -2.15 0.33
CA LEU A 100 -6.56 -3.03 -0.82
C LEU A 100 -7.25 -4.34 -0.44
N ARG A 101 -8.13 -4.86 -1.29
CA ARG A 101 -8.86 -6.11 -1.02
C ARG A 101 -8.41 -7.19 -1.99
N ARG A 102 -8.08 -8.36 -1.46
CA ARG A 102 -7.71 -9.53 -2.23
C ARG A 102 -8.86 -9.92 -3.15
N GLN A 103 -8.54 -10.15 -4.41
CA GLN A 103 -9.47 -10.61 -5.42
C GLN A 103 -9.44 -12.13 -5.41
N VAL A 104 -10.53 -12.73 -4.95
CA VAL A 104 -10.77 -14.15 -5.15
C VAL A 104 -11.41 -14.27 -6.53
N TRP A 105 -10.82 -15.07 -7.42
CA TRP A 105 -11.47 -15.39 -8.68
C TRP A 105 -12.84 -16.01 -8.39
N PRO A 106 -13.92 -15.59 -9.05
CA PRO A 106 -15.09 -16.45 -9.16
C PRO A 106 -14.73 -17.72 -9.96
#